data_AF-A0A8T7H095-F1
#
_entry.id   AF-A0A8T7H095-F1
#
_cell.length_a   1.000
_cell.length_b   1.000
_cell.length_c   1.000
_cell.angle_alpha   90.00
_cell.angle_beta   90.00
_cell.angle_gamma   90.00
#
_symmetry.space_group_name_H-M   'P 1'
#
loop_
_entity.id
_entity.type
_entity.pdbx_description
1 polymer ?
#
loop_
_entity_poly.entity_id
_entity_poly.type
_entity_poly.pdbx_seq_one_letter_code
_entity_poly.pdbx_strand_id
1 'polypeptide(L)'
;MKPAEILLQEALSRMGFIVARHGYSMLVYDDRLEAFIHVHNLYRLVSVRLYRFGQRESQDRILRGIADTLTHYTIEVREVP
;
A
#
# COMPACT_ATOMS: atom_id res chain seq x y z
N MET A 1 5.83 -13.53 -14.39
CA MET A 1 5.30 -13.08 -13.08
C MET A 1 5.06 -11.58 -13.18
N LYS A 2 3.92 -11.04 -12.69
CA LYS A 2 3.66 -9.59 -12.75
C LYS A 2 4.61 -8.85 -11.76
N PRO A 3 5.04 -7.61 -12.07
CA PRO A 3 5.74 -6.75 -11.11
C PRO A 3 4.92 -6.51 -9.83
N ALA A 4 5.61 -6.35 -8.69
CA ALA A 4 4.98 -6.24 -7.37
C ALA A 4 4.06 -5.01 -7.26
N GLU A 5 4.41 -3.89 -7.87
CA GLU A 5 3.57 -2.69 -7.93
C GLU A 5 2.25 -2.93 -8.70
N ILE A 6 2.26 -3.79 -9.71
CA ILE A 6 1.03 -4.15 -10.46
C ILE A 6 0.16 -5.08 -9.61
N LEU A 7 0.76 -6.05 -8.94
CA LEU A 7 0.05 -6.95 -8.02
C LEU A 7 -0.62 -6.17 -6.88
N LEU A 8 0.11 -5.23 -6.27
CA LEU A 8 -0.41 -4.35 -5.22
C LEU A 8 -1.54 -3.46 -5.71
N GLN A 9 -1.37 -2.81 -6.87
CA GLN A 9 -2.43 -1.99 -7.46
C GLN A 9 -3.71 -2.81 -7.63
N GLU A 10 -3.63 -3.99 -8.25
CA GLU A 10 -4.78 -4.86 -8.47
C GLU A 10 -5.43 -5.32 -7.16
N ALA A 11 -4.63 -5.68 -6.15
CA ALA A 11 -5.14 -6.13 -4.86
C ALA A 11 -5.86 -5.01 -4.10
N LEU A 12 -5.24 -3.82 -4.00
CA LEU A 12 -5.81 -2.70 -3.25
C LEU A 12 -7.05 -2.13 -3.96
N SER A 13 -7.06 -2.09 -5.29
CA SER A 13 -8.28 -1.73 -6.04
C SER A 13 -9.43 -2.72 -5.81
N ARG A 14 -9.15 -4.04 -5.73
CA ARG A 14 -10.18 -5.05 -5.39
C ARG A 14 -10.72 -4.88 -3.97
N MET A 15 -9.92 -4.30 -3.06
CA MET A 15 -10.34 -3.98 -1.70
C MET A 15 -11.14 -2.68 -1.61
N GLY A 16 -11.39 -1.99 -2.73
CA GLY A 16 -12.19 -0.77 -2.80
C GLY A 16 -11.40 0.52 -2.57
N PHE A 17 -10.07 0.47 -2.51
CA PHE A 17 -9.26 1.68 -2.46
C PHE A 17 -9.10 2.29 -3.85
N ILE A 18 -9.05 3.62 -3.90
CA ILE A 18 -8.61 4.32 -5.11
C ILE A 18 -7.09 4.26 -5.16
N VAL A 19 -6.53 3.86 -6.30
CA VAL A 19 -5.08 3.69 -6.47
C VAL A 19 -4.60 4.51 -7.67
N ALA A 20 -3.79 5.53 -7.40
CA ALA A 20 -3.08 6.29 -8.43
C ALA A 20 -1.60 5.85 -8.45
N ARG A 21 -1.20 5.13 -9.49
CA ARG A 21 0.16 4.59 -9.63
C ARG A 21 1.03 5.46 -10.54
N HIS A 22 2.27 5.71 -10.13
CA HIS A 22 3.30 6.32 -10.94
C HIS A 22 4.65 5.58 -10.77
N GLY A 23 5.01 4.76 -11.76
CA GLY A 23 6.18 3.88 -11.68
C GLY A 23 6.05 2.88 -10.53
N TYR A 24 7.02 2.90 -9.62
CA TYR A 24 7.08 2.07 -8.40
C TYR A 24 6.41 2.72 -7.18
N SER A 25 5.85 3.93 -7.35
CA SER A 25 5.11 4.65 -6.30
C SER A 25 3.61 4.56 -6.54
N MET A 26 2.85 4.57 -5.45
CA MET A 26 1.40 4.59 -5.48
C MET A 26 0.86 5.51 -4.40
N LEU A 27 -0.14 6.31 -4.76
CA LEU A 27 -1.05 6.94 -3.81
C LEU A 27 -2.30 6.06 -3.70
N VAL A 28 -2.63 5.65 -2.49
CA VAL A 28 -3.78 4.79 -2.18
C VAL A 28 -4.64 5.48 -1.15
N TYR A 29 -5.94 5.64 -1.42
CA TYR A 29 -6.81 6.41 -0.53
C TYR A 29 -8.26 5.93 -0.54
N ASP A 30 -8.94 6.22 0.56
CA ASP A 30 -10.39 6.19 0.73
C ASP A 30 -10.86 7.49 1.43
N ASP A 31 -12.09 7.53 1.93
CA ASP A 31 -12.65 8.69 2.65
C ASP A 31 -12.02 8.92 4.04
N ARG A 32 -11.16 8.01 4.52
CA ARG A 32 -10.66 7.97 5.92
C ARG A 32 -9.14 7.88 6.03
N LEU A 33 -8.46 7.54 4.94
CA LEU A 33 -7.04 7.24 4.90
C LEU A 33 -6.43 7.63 3.55
N GLU A 34 -5.22 8.16 3.61
CA GLU A 34 -4.33 8.33 2.47
C GLU A 34 -3.00 7.62 2.76
N ALA A 35 -2.47 6.90 1.79
CA ALA A 35 -1.24 6.14 1.91
C ALA A 35 -0.34 6.33 0.70
N PHE A 36 0.93 6.64 0.95
CA PHE A 36 1.97 6.59 -0.06
C PHE A 36 2.74 5.29 0.07
N ILE A 37 2.72 4.49 -0.98
CA ILE A 37 3.40 3.20 -1.04
C ILE A 37 4.52 3.29 -2.08
N HIS A 38 5.72 2.85 -1.72
CA HIS A 38 6.83 2.72 -2.65
C HIS A 38 7.40 1.30 -2.62
N VAL A 39 7.56 0.70 -3.80
CA VAL A 39 8.08 -0.66 -3.96
C VAL A 39 9.54 -0.63 -4.37
N HIS A 40 10.42 -1.06 -3.48
CA HIS A 40 11.85 -1.18 -3.71
C HIS A 40 12.19 -2.61 -4.16
N ASN A 41 11.99 -2.91 -5.45
CA ASN A 41 12.17 -4.26 -6.00
C ASN A 41 13.58 -4.85 -5.76
N LEU A 42 14.64 -4.04 -5.85
CA LEU A 42 16.02 -4.48 -5.60
C LEU A 42 16.25 -4.96 -4.17
N TYR A 43 15.53 -4.40 -3.21
CA TYR A 43 15.70 -4.67 -1.77
C TYR A 43 14.60 -5.56 -1.20
N ARG A 44 13.62 -5.98 -2.02
CA ARG A 44 12.39 -6.65 -1.58
C ARG A 44 11.75 -5.91 -0.39
N LEU A 45 11.68 -4.59 -0.49
CA LEU A 45 11.17 -3.71 0.55
C LEU A 45 9.96 -2.93 0.01
N VAL A 46 8.95 -2.76 0.85
CA VAL A 46 7.85 -1.84 0.62
C VAL A 46 7.81 -0.83 1.75
N SER A 47 7.91 0.45 1.39
CA SER A 47 7.76 1.55 2.33
C SER A 47 6.35 2.11 2.22
N VAL A 48 5.67 2.23 3.36
CA VAL A 48 4.30 2.72 3.46
C VAL A 48 4.29 3.92 4.40
N ARG A 49 3.90 5.10 3.88
CA ARG A 49 3.57 6.27 4.70
C ARG A 49 2.08 6.42 4.79
N LEU A 50 1.55 6.42 6.01
CA LEU A 50 0.11 6.48 6.28
C LEU A 50 -0.25 7.85 6.87
N TYR A 51 -1.27 8.46 6.28
CA TYR A 51 -1.94 9.68 6.73
C TYR A 51 -3.37 9.30 7.06
N ARG A 52 -3.71 9.29 8.35
CA ARG A 52 -5.01 8.80 8.83
C ARG A 52 -5.86 9.99 9.27
N PHE A 53 -7.06 10.08 8.72
CA PHE A 53 -8.05 11.10 9.09
C PHE A 53 -9.21 10.52 9.91
N GLY A 54 -9.34 9.19 9.96
CA GLY A 54 -10.43 8.48 10.62
C GLY A 54 -10.03 7.22 11.38
N GLN A 55 -10.91 6.22 11.38
CA GLN A 55 -10.78 5.00 12.20
C GLN A 55 -9.64 4.06 11.75
N ARG A 56 -9.13 3.26 12.70
CA ARG A 56 -8.02 2.30 12.52
C ARG A 56 -8.31 1.18 11.50
N GLU A 57 -9.58 0.91 11.20
CA GLU A 57 -9.99 -0.19 10.33
C GLU A 57 -9.46 -0.06 8.89
N SER A 58 -9.53 1.12 8.27
CA SER A 58 -9.01 1.33 6.91
C SER A 58 -7.49 1.10 6.84
N GLN A 59 -6.77 1.48 7.90
CA GLN A 59 -5.33 1.21 8.05
C GLN A 59 -5.04 -0.29 8.14
N ASP A 60 -5.75 -1.02 9.00
CA ASP A 60 -5.54 -2.46 9.11
C ASP A 60 -5.91 -3.19 7.82
N ARG A 61 -6.91 -2.70 7.08
CA ARG A 61 -7.28 -3.22 5.76
C ARG A 61 -6.16 -3.03 4.74
N ILE A 62 -5.64 -1.81 4.55
CA ILE A 62 -4.58 -1.58 3.57
C ILE A 62 -3.30 -2.37 3.91
N LEU A 63 -2.90 -2.41 5.19
CA LEU A 63 -1.72 -3.15 5.62
C LEU A 63 -1.85 -4.66 5.38
N ARG A 64 -3.03 -5.24 5.66
CA ARG A 64 -3.32 -6.65 5.31
C ARG A 64 -3.26 -6.88 3.81
N GLY A 65 -3.86 -6.00 3.01
CA GLY A 65 -3.81 -6.08 1.55
C GLY A 65 -2.39 -6.09 1.00
N ILE A 66 -1.49 -5.29 1.57
CA ILE A 66 -0.07 -5.27 1.20
C ILE A 66 0.62 -6.59 1.59
N ALA A 67 0.44 -7.03 2.85
CA ALA A 67 1.07 -8.24 3.37
C ALA A 67 0.64 -9.52 2.62
N ASP A 68 -0.66 -9.65 2.34
CA ASP A 68 -1.22 -10.81 1.62
C ASP A 68 -0.77 -10.84 0.15
N THR A 69 -0.52 -9.66 -0.45
CA THR A 69 -0.08 -9.56 -1.84
C THR A 69 1.42 -9.81 -1.99
N LEU A 70 2.23 -9.33 -1.06
CA LEU A 70 3.69 -9.33 -1.16
C LEU A 70 4.35 -10.13 -0.03
N THR A 71 4.05 -11.42 0.01
CA THR A 71 4.51 -12.36 1.06
C THR A 71 6.04 -12.51 1.18
N HIS A 72 6.80 -12.06 0.18
CA HIS A 72 8.26 -12.13 0.15
C HIS A 72 8.95 -10.77 0.31
N TYR A 73 8.20 -9.73 0.69
CA TYR A 73 8.72 -8.39 0.91
C TYR A 73 8.72 -8.05 2.40
N THR A 74 9.74 -7.31 2.81
CA THR A 74 9.72 -6.60 4.09
C THR A 74 8.83 -5.37 3.95
N ILE A 75 7.99 -5.11 4.95
CA ILE A 75 7.08 -3.96 4.96
C ILE A 75 7.52 -3.00 6.07
N GLU A 76 7.87 -1.77 5.71
CA GLU A 76 8.18 -0.69 6.65
C GLU A 76 7.03 0.31 6.65
N VAL A 77 6.41 0.50 7.81
CA VAL A 77 5.27 1.40 8.00
C VAL A 77 5.68 2.58 8.86
N ARG A 78 5.46 3.79 8.34
CA ARG A 78 5.66 5.04 9.07
C ARG A 78 4.35 5.83 9.12
N GLU A 79 3.82 6.02 10.33
CA GLU A 79 2.71 6.93 10.57
C GLU A 79 3.23 8.37 10.57
N VAL A 80 2.56 9.25 9.82
CA VAL A 80 2.86 10.68 9.81
C VAL A 80 1.80 11.39 10.66
N PRO A 81 2.19 12.13 11.71
CA PRO A 81 1.26 12.86 12.58
C PRO A 81 0.58 14.03 11.85
#